data_AF-A0A972EKB9-F1
#
_entry.id   AF-A0A972EKB9-F1
#
_cell.length_a   1.000
_cell.length_b   1.000
_cell.length_c   1.000
_cell.angle_alpha   90.00
_cell.angle_beta   90.00
_cell.angle_gamma   90.00
#
_symmetry.space_group_name_H-M   'P 1'
#
loop_
_entity.id
_entity.type
_entity.pdbx_description
1 polymer ?
#
loop_
_entity_poly.entity_id
_entity_poly.type
_entity_poly.pdbx_seq_one_letter_code
_entity_poly.pdbx_strand_id
1 'polypeptide(L)'
;MEKYSGVINRYGSLMDLPAGLTEAVTLYEGNTPLIPMPTLAESLGGGFELFVKYEGLNPTGSFKDRGMTAAISAAKQRQKKTVLCASTGNTAASAA
;
A
#
# COMPACT_ATOMS: atom_id res chain seq x y z
N MET A 1 -9.03 -20.22 -4.05
CA MET A 1 -8.18 -19.00 -4.06
C MET A 1 -8.00 -18.55 -2.63
N GLU A 2 -6.76 -18.30 -2.21
CA GLU A 2 -6.47 -17.74 -0.89
C GLU A 2 -6.97 -16.29 -0.82
N LYS A 3 -7.65 -15.92 0.27
CA LYS A 3 -8.21 -14.57 0.44
C LYS A 3 -7.07 -13.59 0.73
N TYR A 4 -6.99 -12.49 -0.01
CA TYR A 4 -5.99 -11.45 0.27
C TYR A 4 -6.24 -10.78 1.62
N SER A 5 -5.19 -10.62 2.42
CA SER A 5 -5.26 -10.17 3.83
C SER A 5 -4.43 -8.92 4.12
N GLY A 6 -3.98 -8.19 3.10
CA GLY A 6 -3.18 -6.96 3.23
C GLY A 6 -1.67 -7.17 3.10
N VAL A 7 -0.93 -6.07 3.00
CA VAL A 7 0.49 -6.08 2.64
C VAL A 7 1.35 -6.74 3.72
N ILE A 8 1.11 -6.42 5.00
CA ILE A 8 1.90 -6.97 6.12
C ILE A 8 1.70 -8.47 6.24
N ASN A 9 0.46 -8.96 6.15
CA ASN A 9 0.20 -10.39 6.27
C ASN A 9 0.82 -11.20 5.13
N ARG A 10 0.93 -10.61 3.93
CA ARG A 10 1.53 -11.26 2.76
C ARG A 10 3.06 -11.20 2.73
N TYR A 11 3.64 -10.06 3.13
CA TYR A 11 5.06 -9.77 2.93
C TYR A 11 5.81 -9.39 4.20
N GLY A 12 5.21 -9.56 5.38
CA GLY A 12 5.78 -9.10 6.66
C GLY A 12 7.14 -9.72 6.97
N SER A 13 7.43 -10.92 6.48
CA SER A 13 8.75 -11.56 6.60
C SER A 13 9.87 -10.84 5.84
N LEU A 14 9.53 -9.95 4.90
CA LEU A 14 10.46 -9.15 4.10
C LEU A 14 10.56 -7.70 4.62
N MET A 15 9.88 -7.36 5.71
CA MET A 15 9.78 -5.99 6.21
C MET A 15 10.46 -5.84 7.56
N ASP A 16 11.06 -4.67 7.79
CA ASP A 16 11.57 -4.28 9.11
C ASP A 16 10.40 -3.80 10.00
N LEU A 17 9.66 -4.76 10.54
CA LEU A 17 8.53 -4.54 11.43
C LEU A 17 8.96 -4.73 12.90
N PRO A 18 8.30 -4.06 13.86
CA PRO A 18 8.62 -4.27 15.26
C PRO A 18 8.51 -5.75 15.67
N ALA A 19 9.47 -6.23 16.45
CA ALA A 19 9.48 -7.61 16.93
C ALA A 19 8.18 -7.95 17.67
N GLY A 20 7.60 -9.11 17.37
CA GLY A 20 6.36 -9.56 17.99
C GLY A 20 5.10 -8.84 17.51
N LEU A 21 5.11 -8.20 16.34
CA LEU A 21 3.89 -7.71 15.70
C LEU A 21 2.99 -8.91 15.35
N THR A 22 1.96 -9.17 16.15
CA THR A 22 1.03 -10.29 15.96
C THR A 22 -0.25 -9.92 15.20
N GLU A 23 -0.61 -8.64 15.17
CA GLU A 23 -1.84 -8.16 14.56
C GLU A 23 -1.56 -6.92 13.70
N ALA A 24 -1.66 -7.08 12.38
CA ALA A 24 -1.56 -5.97 11.43
C ALA A 24 -2.86 -5.15 11.41
N VAL A 25 -2.74 -3.83 11.45
CA VAL A 25 -3.84 -2.91 11.11
C VAL A 25 -3.89 -2.80 9.60
N THR A 26 -4.92 -3.35 8.98
CA THR A 26 -5.04 -3.49 7.53
C THR A 26 -6.41 -3.02 7.03
N LEU A 27 -6.42 -2.41 5.86
CA LEU A 27 -7.64 -2.16 5.07
C LEU A 27 -7.64 -3.00 3.79
N TYR A 28 -6.83 -4.06 3.75
CA TYR A 28 -6.57 -4.88 2.57
C TYR A 28 -5.90 -4.08 1.45
N GLU A 29 -5.06 -3.11 1.82
CA GLU A 29 -4.21 -2.37 0.89
C GLU A 29 -3.26 -3.28 0.13
N GLY A 30 -2.80 -2.84 -1.03
CA GLY A 30 -1.96 -3.61 -1.94
C GLY A 30 -2.76 -4.52 -2.88
N ASN A 31 -2.09 -5.53 -3.43
CA ASN A 31 -2.63 -6.41 -4.49
C ASN A 31 -3.34 -5.67 -5.65
N THR A 32 -2.91 -4.44 -5.93
CA THR A 32 -3.47 -3.59 -6.99
C THR A 32 -3.13 -4.15 -8.37
N PRO A 33 -3.96 -3.93 -9.39
CA PRO A 33 -3.70 -4.43 -10.75
C PRO A 33 -2.38 -3.93 -11.35
N LEU A 34 -1.74 -4.77 -12.15
CA LEU A 34 -0.71 -4.39 -13.09
C LEU A 34 -1.32 -4.49 -14.50
N ILE A 35 -1.65 -3.35 -15.08
CA ILE A 35 -2.48 -3.27 -16.29
C ILE A 35 -1.57 -3.10 -17.51
N PRO A 36 -1.58 -4.02 -18.49
CA PRO A 36 -0.84 -3.85 -19.74
C PRO A 36 -1.47 -2.73 -20.58
N MET A 37 -0.62 -1.90 -21.21
CA MET A 37 -1.03 -0.72 -21.98
C MET A 37 -0.50 -0.77 -23.42
N PRO A 38 -0.90 -1.76 -24.25
CA PRO A 38 -0.33 -1.97 -25.58
C PRO A 38 -0.58 -0.78 -26.53
N THR A 39 -1.78 -0.19 -26.52
CA THR A 39 -2.12 0.96 -27.38
C THR A 39 -1.32 2.21 -27.03
N LEU A 40 -1.01 2.42 -25.75
CA LEU A 40 -0.18 3.55 -25.31
C LEU A 40 1.31 3.28 -25.59
N ALA A 41 1.77 2.04 -25.49
CA ALA A 41 3.13 1.68 -25.89
C ALA A 41 3.36 1.96 -27.38
N GLU A 42 2.39 1.59 -28.24
CA GLU A 42 2.45 1.83 -29.68
C GLU A 42 2.45 3.34 -30.00
N SER A 43 1.59 4.13 -29.36
CA SER A 43 1.54 5.59 -29.61
C SER A 43 2.79 6.35 -29.15
N LEU A 44 3.62 5.75 -28.29
CA LEU A 44 4.90 6.27 -27.82
C LEU A 44 6.11 5.83 -28.66
N GLY A 45 5.89 5.17 -29.80
CA GLY A 45 6.94 4.72 -30.72
C GLY A 45 7.21 3.22 -30.71
N GLY A 46 6.53 2.45 -29.84
CA GLY A 46 6.61 1.00 -29.79
C GLY A 46 7.99 0.44 -29.39
N GLY A 47 8.13 -0.88 -29.49
CA GLY A 47 9.39 -1.58 -29.17
C GLY A 47 9.62 -1.87 -27.68
N PHE A 48 8.63 -1.62 -26.83
CA PHE A 48 8.68 -1.93 -25.40
C PHE A 48 7.29 -2.34 -24.87
N GLU A 49 7.28 -3.06 -23.75
CA GLU A 49 6.06 -3.33 -23.01
C GLU A 49 5.81 -2.21 -21.98
N LEU A 50 4.57 -1.73 -21.92
CA LEU A 50 4.16 -0.72 -20.94
C LEU A 50 3.10 -1.30 -20.01
N PHE A 51 3.30 -1.09 -18.71
CA PHE A 51 2.35 -1.48 -17.69
C PHE A 51 2.08 -0.33 -16.73
N VAL A 52 0.84 -0.23 -16.25
CA VAL A 52 0.44 0.69 -15.19
C VAL A 52 0.18 -0.11 -13.92
N LYS A 53 0.93 0.21 -12.86
CA LYS A 53 0.64 -0.28 -11.51
C LYS A 53 -0.45 0.60 -10.90
N TYR A 54 -1.69 0.13 -10.91
CA TYR A 54 -2.84 1.00 -10.62
C TYR A 54 -3.11 1.16 -9.11
N GLU A 55 -2.27 1.98 -8.47
CA GLU A 55 -2.28 2.25 -7.03
C GLU A 55 -3.50 3.05 -6.53
N GLY A 56 -4.30 3.60 -7.45
CA GLY A 56 -5.55 4.29 -7.12
C GLY A 56 -6.64 3.36 -6.57
N LEU A 57 -6.48 2.04 -6.67
CA LEU A 57 -7.40 1.06 -6.10
C LEU A 57 -7.02 0.60 -4.69
N ASN A 58 -6.01 1.22 -4.07
CA ASN A 58 -5.82 1.07 -2.63
C ASN A 58 -7.00 1.74 -1.87
N PRO A 59 -7.28 1.34 -0.62
CA PRO A 59 -8.45 1.76 0.15
C PRO A 59 -8.72 3.27 0.20
N THR A 60 -7.69 4.11 0.35
CA THR A 60 -7.82 5.57 0.40
C THR A 60 -7.44 6.24 -0.92
N GLY A 61 -7.34 5.48 -2.01
CA GLY A 61 -7.09 5.99 -3.36
C GLY A 61 -5.62 6.29 -3.68
N SER A 62 -4.67 5.83 -2.87
CA SER A 62 -3.24 6.04 -3.17
C SER A 62 -2.31 4.97 -2.60
N PHE A 63 -1.08 4.92 -3.11
CA PHE A 63 -0.04 4.01 -2.61
C PHE A 63 0.37 4.27 -1.15
N LYS A 64 -0.04 5.40 -0.55
CA LYS A 64 0.33 5.75 0.83
C LYS A 64 -0.16 4.71 1.85
N ASP A 65 -1.26 4.02 1.54
CA ASP A 65 -1.83 2.96 2.38
C ASP A 65 -0.82 1.85 2.67
N ARG A 66 0.04 1.53 1.69
CA ARG A 66 1.09 0.50 1.84
C ARG A 66 2.09 0.82 2.94
N GLY A 67 2.41 2.09 3.12
CA GLY A 67 3.28 2.54 4.21
C GLY A 67 2.50 2.76 5.50
N MET A 68 1.27 3.25 5.38
CA MET A 68 0.47 3.63 6.54
C MET A 68 0.04 2.43 7.37
N THR A 69 -0.32 1.30 6.73
CA THR A 69 -0.55 0.01 7.42
C THR A 69 0.60 -0.35 8.37
N ALA A 70 1.87 -0.20 7.92
CA ALA A 70 3.05 -0.50 8.73
C ALA A 70 3.25 0.51 9.85
N ALA A 71 3.11 1.81 9.55
CA ALA A 71 3.27 2.88 10.52
C ALA A 71 2.22 2.79 11.65
N ILE A 72 0.95 2.59 11.30
CA ILE A 72 -0.16 2.49 12.25
C ILE A 72 -0.09 1.18 13.04
N SER A 73 0.27 0.06 12.40
CA SER A 73 0.51 -1.21 13.12
C SER A 73 1.60 -1.05 14.18
N ALA A 74 2.72 -0.42 13.83
CA ALA A 74 3.81 -0.14 14.76
C ALA A 74 3.39 0.85 15.87
N ALA A 75 2.60 1.87 15.55
CA ALA A 75 2.08 2.82 16.53
C ALA A 75 1.13 2.14 17.53
N LYS A 76 0.21 1.29 17.06
CA LYS A 76 -0.71 0.50 17.88
C LYS A 76 0.07 -0.43 18.83
N GLN A 77 1.07 -1.15 18.32
CA GLN A 77 1.91 -2.03 19.15
C GLN A 77 2.66 -1.25 20.24
N ARG A 78 3.17 -0.06 19.92
CA ARG A 78 3.82 0.87 20.88
C ARG A 78 2.82 1.63 21.77
N GLN A 79 1.55 1.21 21.78
CA GLN A 79 0.46 1.75 22.58
C GLN A 79 0.26 3.27 22.39
N LYS A 80 0.56 3.79 21.20
CA LYS A 80 0.30 5.19 20.88
C LYS A 80 -1.20 5.41 20.69
N LYS A 81 -1.72 6.50 21.26
CA LYS A 81 -3.13 6.90 21.17
C LYS A 81 -3.39 7.95 20.10
N THR A 82 -2.33 8.53 19.56
CA THR A 82 -2.39 9.63 18.60
C THR A 82 -1.28 9.45 17.58
N VAL A 83 -1.62 9.72 16.32
CA VAL A 83 -0.68 9.87 15.21
C VAL A 83 -0.84 11.28 14.66
N LEU A 84 0.22 11.82 14.08
CA LEU A 84 0.23 13.15 13.49
C LEU A 84 1.02 13.08 12.19
N CYS A 85 0.54 13.79 11.17
CA CYS A 85 1.27 13.98 9.94
C CYS A 85 1.15 15.43 9.47
N ALA A 86 2.22 15.96 8.89
CA ALA A 86 2.17 17.17 8.10
C ALA A 86 2.05 16.75 6.62
N SER A 87 0.92 17.05 5.99
CA SER A 87 0.64 16.60 4.64
C SER A 87 -0.32 17.55 3.94
N THR A 88 -0.14 17.69 2.62
CA THR A 88 -1.00 18.47 1.73
C THR A 88 -2.12 17.64 1.08
N GLY A 89 -2.19 16.33 1.33
CA GLY A 89 -3.20 15.46 0.70
C GLY A 89 -3.10 13.99 1.13
N ASN A 90 -2.86 13.09 0.18
CA ASN A 90 -3.00 11.62 0.32
C ASN A 90 -2.40 10.99 1.58
N THR A 91 -1.27 11.49 2.11
CA THR A 91 -0.72 10.96 3.37
C THR A 91 -1.64 11.22 4.56
N ALA A 92 -2.28 12.40 4.61
CA ALA A 92 -3.26 12.73 5.65
C ALA A 92 -4.53 11.89 5.49
N ALA A 93 -5.01 11.69 4.26
CA ALA A 93 -6.16 10.84 3.99
C ALA A 93 -5.91 9.38 4.38
N SER A 94 -4.71 8.86 4.15
CA SER A 94 -4.31 7.50 4.52
C SER A 94 -4.14 7.33 6.04
N ALA A 95 -3.65 8.38 6.72
CA ALA A 95 -3.37 8.35 8.17
C ALA A 95 -4.61 8.49 9.07
N ALA A 96 -5.70 9.04 8.55
CA ALA A 96 -6.94 9.34 9.28
C ALA A 96 -7.88 8.14 9.35
#